data_AF-A0A411YFF5-F1
#
_entry.id   AF-A0A411YFF5-F1
#
_cell.length_a   1.000
_cell.length_b   1.000
_cell.length_c   1.000
_cell.angle_alpha   90.00
_cell.angle_beta   90.00
_cell.angle_gamma   90.00
#
_symmetry.space_group_name_H-M   'P 1'
#
loop_
_entity.id
_entity.type
_entity.pdbx_description
1 polymer ?
#
loop_
_entity_poly.entity_id
_entity_poly.type
_entity_poly.pdbx_seq_one_letter_code
_entity_poly.pdbx_strand_id
1 'polypeptide(L)' 'MSPRVLQPSRAELEARRARLLARLAMSRDELDRAADSGALTGEQYWLLEDIRSIEFLLGTDDDGG' A
#
# COMPACT_ATOMS: atom_id res chain seq x y z
N MET A 1 13.40 24.74 -16.04
CA MET A 1 13.56 23.27 -16.10
C MET A 1 12.39 22.65 -15.36
N SER A 2 11.51 21.93 -16.05
CA SER A 2 10.43 21.20 -15.38
C SER A 2 11.02 19.98 -14.67
N PRO A 3 10.65 19.69 -13.41
CA PRO A 3 11.11 18.48 -12.73
C PRO A 3 10.64 17.27 -13.52
N ARG A 4 11.58 16.41 -13.93
CA ARG A 4 11.27 15.09 -14.50
C ARG A 4 10.68 14.25 -13.37
N VAL A 5 9.35 14.16 -13.32
CA VAL A 5 8.66 13.22 -12.45
C VAL A 5 8.93 11.82 -13.03
N LEU A 6 9.88 11.11 -12.43
CA LEU A 6 10.09 9.69 -12.69
C LEU A 6 8.88 8.94 -12.15
N GLN A 7 8.06 8.39 -13.04
CA GLN A 7 7.00 7.48 -12.62
C GLN A 7 7.63 6.14 -12.21
N PRO A 8 7.30 5.60 -11.03
CA PRO A 8 7.80 4.31 -10.61
C PRO A 8 7.27 3.22 -11.56
N SER A 9 8.13 2.25 -11.86
CA SER A 9 7.72 1.07 -12.61
C SER A 9 6.84 0.15 -11.76
N ARG A 10 6.06 -0.70 -12.42
CA ARG A 10 5.24 -1.73 -11.76
C ARG A 10 6.05 -2.60 -10.80
N ALA A 11 7.24 -3.04 -11.20
CA ALA A 11 8.11 -3.86 -10.36
C ALA A 11 8.59 -3.11 -9.09
N GLU A 12 8.84 -1.80 -9.19
CA GLU A 12 9.19 -0.97 -8.03
C GLU A 12 8.01 -0.82 -7.06
N LEU A 13 6.80 -0.65 -7.60
CA LEU A 13 5.56 -0.58 -6.82
C LEU A 13 5.30 -1.91 -6.09
N GLU A 14 5.38 -3.04 -6.79
CA GLU A 14 5.23 -4.38 -6.19
C GLU A 14 6.27 -4.63 -5.10
N ALA A 15 7.54 -4.29 -5.35
CA ALA A 15 8.61 -4.40 -4.35
C ALA A 15 8.37 -3.49 -3.14
N ARG A 16 7.85 -2.28 -3.34
CA ARG A 16 7.51 -1.36 -2.24
C ARG A 16 6.36 -1.90 -1.40
N ARG A 17 5.29 -2.40 -2.03
CA ARG A 17 4.16 -3.06 -1.33
C ARG A 17 4.63 -4.22 -0.47
N ALA A 18 5.47 -5.10 -1.01
CA ALA A 18 6.03 -6.24 -0.27
C ALA A 18 6.84 -5.80 0.95
N ARG A 19 7.63 -4.72 0.83
CA ARG A 19 8.41 -4.17 1.96
C ARG A 19 7.52 -3.57 3.05
N LEU A 20 6.44 -2.87 2.69
CA LEU A 20 5.52 -2.27 3.66
C LEU A 20 4.77 -3.36 4.44
N LEU A 21 4.26 -4.39 3.76
CA LEU A 21 3.63 -5.54 4.41
C LEU A 21 4.61 -6.28 5.33
N ALA A 22 5.87 -6.49 4.89
CA ALA A 22 6.90 -7.09 5.73
C ALA A 22 7.21 -6.24 6.97
N ARG A 23 7.19 -4.91 6.86
CA ARG A 23 7.41 -4.00 8.00
C ARG A 23 6.29 -4.08 9.04
N LEU A 24 5.05 -4.29 8.60
CA LEU A 24 3.90 -4.43 9.48
C LEU A 24 3.86 -5.79 10.19
N ALA A 25 4.63 -6.78 9.72
CA ALA A 25 4.57 -8.17 10.15
C ALA A 25 3.13 -8.74 10.09
N MET A 26 2.34 -8.25 9.12
CA MET A 26 0.95 -8.62 8.89
C MET A 26 0.76 -8.93 7.41
N SER A 27 -0.12 -9.88 7.12
CA SER A 27 -0.69 -10.06 5.79
C SER A 27 -1.64 -8.91 5.43
N ARG A 28 -1.96 -8.76 4.14
CA ARG A 28 -2.91 -7.74 3.66
C ARG A 28 -4.29 -7.92 4.33
N ASP A 29 -4.75 -9.16 4.43
CA ASP A 29 -6.05 -9.51 5.05
C ASP A 29 -6.09 -9.21 6.56
N GLU A 30 -4.97 -9.42 7.26
CA GLU A 30 -4.87 -9.04 8.68
C GLU A 30 -4.88 -7.53 8.85
N LEU A 31 -4.20 -6.81 7.95
CA LEU A 31 -4.19 -5.35 7.94
C LEU A 31 -5.58 -4.76 7.69
N ASP A 32 -6.34 -5.33 6.74
CA ASP A 32 -7.73 -4.91 6.48
C ASP A 32 -8.62 -5.17 7.69
N ARG A 33 -8.55 -6.38 8.29
CA ARG A 33 -9.32 -6.69 9.50
C ARG A 33 -9.00 -5.74 10.66
N ALA A 34 -7.73 -5.40 10.85
CA ALA A 34 -7.31 -4.47 11.88
C ALA A 34 -7.74 -3.02 11.57
N ALA A 35 -7.80 -2.62 10.30
CA ALA A 35 -8.35 -1.34 9.88
C ALA A 35 -9.85 -1.25 10.19
N ASP A 36 -10.62 -2.27 9.81
CA ASP A 36 -12.07 -2.35 10.02
C ASP A 36 -12.44 -2.33 11.50
N SER A 37 -11.61 -2.95 12.35
CA SER A 37 -11.83 -2.96 13.80
C SER A 37 -11.28 -1.73 14.53
N GLY A 38 -10.64 -0.78 13.83
CA GLY A 38 -9.97 0.37 14.44
C GLY A 38 -8.79 0.01 15.35
N ALA A 39 -8.15 -1.14 15.12
CA ALA A 39 -7.05 -1.67 15.92
C ALA A 39 -5.65 -1.18 15.47
N LEU A 40 -5.58 -0.43 14.36
CA LEU A 40 -4.32 0.11 13.84
C LEU A 40 -3.80 1.25 14.72
N THR A 41 -2.50 1.23 14.98
CA THR A 41 -1.81 2.43 15.47
C THR A 41 -1.74 3.49 14.37
N GLY A 42 -1.45 4.74 14.74
CA GLY A 42 -1.26 5.81 13.76
C GLY A 42 -0.18 5.51 12.71
N GLU A 43 0.94 4.90 13.10
CA GLU A 43 1.99 4.48 12.15
C GLU A 43 1.46 3.40 11.19
N GLN A 44 0.74 2.41 11.71
CA GLN A 44 0.17 1.35 10.88
C GLN A 44 -0.88 1.87 9.90
N TYR A 45 -1.69 2.85 10.34
CA TYR A 45 -2.65 3.53 9.47
C TYR A 45 -1.95 4.23 8.30
N TRP A 46 -0.87 4.98 8.55
CA TRP A 46 -0.11 5.63 7.48
C TRP A 46 0.53 4.63 6.52
N LEU A 47 1.02 3.50 7.03
CA LEU A 47 1.58 2.43 6.19
C LEU A 47 0.48 1.77 5.33
N LEU A 48 -0.73 1.60 5.85
CA LEU A 48 -1.89 1.12 5.08
C LEU A 48 -2.24 2.09 3.95
N GLU A 49 -2.27 3.40 4.21
CA GLU A 49 -2.56 4.40 3.17
C GLU A 49 -1.49 4.40 2.07
N ASP A 50 -0.22 4.22 2.43
CA ASP A 50 0.87 4.02 1.47
C ASP A 50 0.67 2.76 0.61
N ILE A 51 0.21 1.66 1.22
CA ILE A 51 -0.10 0.41 0.51
C ILE A 51 -1.27 0.63 -0.46
N ARG A 52 -2.36 1.26 -0.03
CA ARG A 52 -3.52 1.57 -0.87
C ARG A 52 -3.15 2.47 -2.05
N SER A 53 -2.29 3.46 -1.83
CA SER A 53 -1.79 4.31 -2.91
C SER A 53 -1.01 3.50 -3.96
N ILE A 54 -0.21 2.53 -3.51
CA ILE A 54 0.51 1.62 -4.42
C ILE A 54 -0.47 0.69 -5.15
N GLU A 55 -1.45 0.12 -4.46
CA GLU A 55 -2.46 -0.78 -5.03
C GLU A 55 -3.29 -0.07 -6.12
N PHE A 56 -3.64 1.19 -5.88
CA PHE A 56 -4.28 2.06 -6.87
C PHE A 56 -3.40 2.28 -8.10
N LEU A 57 -2.11 2.61 -7.91
CA LEU A 57 -1.16 2.80 -9.02
C LEU A 57 -0.89 1.52 -9.80
N LEU A 58 -1.02 0.35 -9.17
CA LEU A 58 -0.90 -0.94 -9.81
C LEU A 58 -2.17 -1.35 -10.58
N GLY A 59 -3.29 -0.62 -10.41
CA GLY A 59 -4.58 -0.98 -10.97
C GLY A 59 -5.19 -2.21 -10.30
N THR A 60 -4.77 -2.54 -9.08
CA THR A 60 -5.27 -3.69 -8.30
C THR A 60 -6.58 -3.40 -7.58
N ASP A 61 -7.00 -2.13 -7.51
CA ASP A 61 -8.28 -1.70 -6.94
C ASP A 61 -9.46 -1.72 -7.95
N ASP A 62 -9.22 -2.01 -9.25
CA ASP A 62 -10.23 -1.91 -10.33
C ASP A 62 -10.81 -3.27 -10.78
N ASP A 63 -10.97 -4.22 -9.84
CA ASP A 63 -11.81 -5.42 -10.03
C ASP A 63 -12.99 -5.43 -9.03
N GLY A 64 -13.54 -4.24 -8.77
CA GLY A 64 -14.83 -4.06 -8.11
C GLY A 64 -15.99 -4.20 -9.10
N GLY A 65 -16.27 -5.44 -9.51
CA GLY A 65 -17.54 -5.85 -10.14
C GLY A 65 -18.63 -6.15 -9.11
#